data_AF-A0A6S6P7N8-F1
#
_entry.id   AF-A0A6S6P7N8-F1
#
_cell.length_a   1.000
_cell.length_b   1.000
_cell.length_c   1.000
_cell.angle_alpha   90.00
_cell.angle_beta   90.00
_cell.angle_gamma   90.00
#
_symmetry.space_group_name_H-M   'P 1'
#
loop_
_entity.id
_entity.type
_entity.pdbx_description
1 polymer ?
#
loop_
_entity_poly.entity_id
_entity_poly.type
_entity_poly.pdbx_seq_one_letter_code
_entity_poly.pdbx_strand_id
1 'polypeptide(L)'
;MGDHVTPPKPLEHGHVIQVFGVPNMRTVVHCLPPRDWTEPGFMGLGMIYTAMPVTNAVPAVVAAPPGIVTLKDLPPVTGRWA
;
A
#
# COMPACT_ATOMS: atom_id res chain seq x y z
N MET A 1 -12.87 9.58 18.31
CA MET A 1 -13.23 8.37 17.55
C MET A 1 -13.87 7.40 18.55
N GLY A 2 -15.08 6.90 18.32
CA GLY A 2 -15.81 6.07 19.30
C GLY A 2 -15.42 4.59 19.26
N ASP A 3 -15.94 3.77 20.19
CA ASP A 3 -15.55 2.35 20.35
C ASP A 3 -15.76 1.49 19.09
N HIS A 4 -16.63 1.92 18.17
CA HIS A 4 -16.89 1.27 16.88
C HIS A 4 -15.70 1.23 15.91
N VAL A 5 -14.63 1.97 16.18
CA VAL A 5 -13.41 1.97 15.35
C VAL A 5 -12.28 1.14 15.95
N THR A 6 -12.50 0.58 17.15
CA THR A 6 -11.47 -0.20 17.84
C THR A 6 -11.24 -1.48 17.06
N PRO A 7 -10.03 -1.72 16.54
CA PRO A 7 -9.77 -2.92 15.77
C PRO A 7 -9.93 -4.16 16.66
N PRO A 8 -10.55 -5.24 16.16
CA PRO A 8 -10.72 -6.48 16.92
C PRO A 8 -9.41 -7.25 17.13
N LYS A 9 -8.29 -6.76 16.60
CA LYS A 9 -6.95 -7.33 16.71
C LYS A 9 -5.97 -6.26 17.18
N PRO A 10 -4.91 -6.63 17.93
CA PRO A 10 -3.84 -5.72 18.25
C PRO A 10 -3.29 -5.05 16.98
N LEU A 11 -3.13 -3.73 17.04
CA LEU A 11 -2.51 -2.97 15.96
C LEU A 11 -1.01 -3.24 15.97
N GLU A 12 -0.49 -3.79 14.88
CA GLU A 12 0.94 -3.82 14.58
C GLU A 12 1.29 -2.64 13.67
N HIS A 13 2.53 -2.14 13.73
CA HIS A 13 2.98 -1.10 12.82
C HIS A 13 3.28 -1.69 11.44
N GLY A 14 2.71 -1.10 10.38
CA GLY A 14 2.87 -1.56 9.00
C GLY A 14 1.84 -2.61 8.55
N HIS A 15 2.12 -3.25 7.41
CA HIS A 15 1.25 -4.27 6.83
C HIS A 15 1.76 -5.66 7.22
N VAL A 16 0.98 -6.37 8.03
CA VAL A 16 1.27 -7.74 8.45
C VAL A 16 0.48 -8.69 7.57
N ILE A 17 1.20 -9.41 6.70
CA ILE A 17 0.63 -10.30 5.70
C ILE A 17 1.06 -11.72 6.04
N GLN A 18 0.08 -12.62 6.20
CA GLN A 18 0.33 -14.03 6.49
C GLN A 18 -0.37 -14.89 5.45
N VAL A 19 0.41 -15.72 4.75
CA VAL A 19 -0.09 -16.68 3.75
C VAL A 19 0.15 -18.08 4.30
N PHE A 20 -0.93 -18.81 4.54
CA PHE A 20 -0.87 -20.20 4.95
C PHE A 20 -0.88 -21.10 3.72
N GLY A 21 0.11 -21.97 3.60
CA GLY A 21 0.31 -22.81 2.43
C GLY A 21 1.56 -23.67 2.58
N VAL A 22 2.16 -24.03 1.45
CA VAL A 22 3.39 -24.81 1.41
C VAL A 22 4.42 -24.05 0.56
N PRO A 23 5.35 -23.26 1.15
CA PRO A 23 5.50 -23.02 2.59
C PRO A 23 4.52 -21.97 3.15
N ASN A 24 4.40 -21.92 4.48
CA ASN A 24 3.82 -20.78 5.16
C ASN A 24 4.74 -19.56 5.04
N MET A 25 4.16 -18.39 4.78
CA MET A 25 4.89 -17.14 4.63
C MET A 25 4.33 -16.08 5.58
N ARG A 26 5.22 -15.32 6.23
CA ARG A 26 4.88 -14.11 6.99
C ARG A 26 5.74 -12.96 6.50
N THR A 27 5.10 -11.88 6.09
CA THR A 27 5.75 -10.65 5.62
C THR A 27 5.25 -9.47 6.44
N VAL A 28 6.18 -8.66 6.93
CA VAL A 28 5.88 -7.40 7.61
C VAL A 28 6.48 -6.27 6.80
N VAL A 29 5.64 -5.36 6.31
CA VAL A 29 6.07 -4.22 5.49
C VAL A 29 5.84 -2.94 6.27
N HIS A 30 6.93 -2.25 6.64
CA HIS A 30 6.87 -0.97 7.34
C HIS A 30 6.91 0.20 6.36
N CYS A 31 6.10 1.23 6.63
CA CYS A 31 6.22 2.54 5.97
C CYS A 31 7.12 3.41 6.86
N LEU A 32 8.40 3.52 6.50
CA LEU A 32 9.38 4.25 7.30
C LEU A 32 9.63 5.65 6.70
N PRO A 33 9.82 6.68 7.53
CA PRO A 33 10.23 7.99 7.05
C PRO A 33 11.59 7.94 6.36
N PRO A 34 11.82 8.76 5.30
CA PRO A 34 13.17 9.06 4.84
C PRO A 34 13.95 9.83 5.91
N ARG A 35 15.29 9.90 5.73
CA ARG A 35 16.21 10.49 6.72
C ARG A 35 15.87 11.94 7.06
N ASP A 36 15.36 12.69 6.10
CA ASP A 36 15.06 14.13 6.14
C ASP A 36 13.57 14.43 6.38
N TRP A 37 12.79 13.44 6.83
CA TRP A 37 11.37 13.64 7.14
C TRP A 37 11.17 14.55 8.36
N THR A 38 10.49 15.68 8.17
CA THR A 38 10.29 16.69 9.22
C THR A 38 8.89 16.67 9.84
N GLU A 39 7.90 16.07 9.17
CA GLU A 39 6.54 15.99 9.71
C GLU A 39 6.51 15.01 10.90
N PRO A 40 5.99 15.42 12.08
CA PRO A 40 5.85 14.52 13.19
C PRO A 40 4.81 13.44 12.90
N GLY A 41 5.16 12.17 13.19
CA GLY A 41 4.28 11.03 12.96
C GLY A 41 4.29 10.51 11.52
N PHE A 42 3.24 9.77 11.15
CA PHE A 42 3.19 8.99 9.91
C PHE A 42 2.04 9.38 8.96
N MET A 43 1.32 10.48 9.24
CA MET A 43 0.15 10.85 8.44
C MET A 43 0.53 11.20 7.01
N GLY A 44 1.48 12.12 6.79
CA GLY A 44 1.97 12.43 5.45
C GLY A 44 2.57 11.23 4.73
N LEU A 45 3.32 10.38 5.43
CA LEU A 45 3.85 9.13 4.86
C LEU A 45 2.73 8.19 4.40
N GLY A 46 1.68 8.03 5.20
CA GLY A 46 0.51 7.22 4.86
C GLY A 46 -0.24 7.77 3.64
N MET A 47 -0.36 9.09 3.53
CA MET A 47 -0.98 9.74 2.36
C MET A 47 -0.17 9.50 1.08
N ILE A 48 1.16 9.69 1.14
CA ILE A 48 2.06 9.43 0.01
C ILE A 48 1.99 7.96 -0.40
N TYR A 49 2.15 7.05 0.56
CA TYR A 49 2.06 5.60 0.34
C TYR A 49 0.74 5.18 -0.32
N THR A 50 -0.38 5.80 0.07
CA THR A 50 -1.70 5.56 -0.54
C THR A 50 -1.78 6.10 -1.98
N ALA A 51 -1.17 7.25 -2.26
CA ALA A 51 -1.18 7.85 -3.60
C ALA A 51 -0.29 7.10 -4.60
N MET A 52 0.83 6.51 -4.15
CA MET A 52 1.81 5.82 -4.98
C MET A 52 1.24 4.78 -5.96
N PRO A 53 0.40 3.81 -5.55
CA PRO A 53 -0.12 2.81 -6.50
C PRO A 53 -1.01 3.45 -7.58
N VAL A 54 -1.78 4.48 -7.24
CA VAL A 54 -2.68 5.14 -8.21
C VAL A 54 -1.87 5.94 -9.23
N THR A 55 -0.89 6.73 -8.78
CA THR A 55 -0.06 7.55 -9.68
C THR A 55 0.81 6.69 -10.58
N ASN A 56 1.42 5.62 -10.05
CA ASN A 56 2.27 4.71 -10.83
C ASN A 56 1.47 3.83 -11.82
N ALA A 57 0.17 3.65 -11.61
CA ALA A 57 -0.69 2.87 -12.50
C ALA A 57 -1.16 3.63 -13.74
N VAL A 58 -1.10 4.97 -13.76
CA VAL A 58 -1.67 5.81 -14.84
C VAL A 58 -1.27 5.33 -16.24
N PRO A 59 0.01 5.05 -16.55
CA PRO A 59 0.37 4.62 -17.90
C PRO A 59 -0.19 3.24 -18.28
N ALA A 60 -0.32 2.33 -17.30
CA ALA A 60 -0.92 1.03 -17.53
C ALA A 60 -2.43 1.14 -17.76
N VAL A 61 -3.11 2.03 -17.04
CA VAL A 61 -4.54 2.31 -17.24
C VAL A 61 -4.80 2.94 -18.60
N VAL A 62 -3.98 3.90 -19.02
CA VAL A 62 -4.08 4.55 -20.35
C VAL A 62 -3.89 3.54 -21.49
N ALA A 63 -3.01 2.54 -21.30
CA ALA A 63 -2.76 1.49 -22.29
C ALA A 63 -3.79 0.34 -22.26
N ALA A 64 -4.68 0.30 -21.27
CA ALA A 64 -5.64 -0.79 -21.12
C ALA A 64 -6.76 -0.70 -22.18
N PRO A 65 -7.37 -1.84 -22.57
CA PRO A 65 -8.58 -1.83 -23.39
C PRO A 65 -9.72 -1.05 -22.71
N PRO A 66 -10.64 -0.45 -23.48
CA PRO A 66 -11.82 0.19 -22.92
C PRO A 66 -12.66 -0.77 -22.05
N GLY A 67 -13.08 -0.31 -20.88
CA GLY A 67 -13.90 -1.09 -19.95
C GLY A 67 -13.54 -0.84 -18.49
N ILE A 68 -14.19 -1.57 -17.59
CA ILE A 68 -13.84 -1.58 -16.16
C ILE A 68 -12.71 -2.58 -15.96
N VAL A 69 -11.52 -2.07 -15.64
CA VAL A 69 -10.35 -2.87 -15.29
C VAL A 69 -10.06 -2.76 -13.80
N THR A 70 -9.49 -3.81 -13.23
CA THR A 70 -9.04 -3.87 -11.84
C THR A 70 -7.52 -3.96 -11.77
N LEU A 71 -6.96 -3.83 -10.56
CA LEU A 71 -5.51 -4.01 -10.36
C LEU A 71 -5.01 -5.40 -10.79
N LYS A 72 -5.88 -6.42 -10.86
CA LYS A 72 -5.52 -7.77 -11.34
C LYS A 72 -5.31 -7.82 -12.85
N ASP A 73 -5.95 -6.91 -13.59
CA ASP A 73 -5.95 -6.88 -15.05
C ASP A 73 -4.78 -6.05 -15.61
N LEU A 74 -4.07 -5.33 -14.74
CA LEU A 74 -2.92 -4.51 -15.06
C LEU A 74 -1.60 -5.25 -14.75
N PRO A 75 -0.48 -4.89 -15.40
CA PRO A 75 0.85 -5.30 -14.95
C PRO A 75 1.10 -4.88 -13.50
N PRO A 76 1.96 -5.59 -12.75
CA PRO A 76 2.33 -5.21 -11.38
C PRO A 76 2.76 -3.74 -11.29
N VAL A 77 2.07 -2.98 -10.44
CA VAL A 77 2.37 -1.56 -10.23
C VAL A 77 3.62 -1.43 -9.35
N THR A 78 4.73 -1.03 -9.95
CA THR A 78 6.00 -0.80 -9.26
C THR A 78 6.25 0.69 -9.07
N GLY A 79 7.16 1.02 -8.15
CA GLY A 79 7.73 2.36 -8.10
C GLY A 79 8.36 2.72 -9.44
N ARG A 80 8.01 3.89 -9.98
CA ARG A 80 8.63 4.44 -11.18
C ARG A 80 9.49 5.62 -10.76
N TRP A 81 10.75 5.58 -11.12
CA TRP A 81 11.61 6.75 -11.09
C TRP A 81 11.45 7.48 -12.43
N ALA A 82 11.43 8.81 -12.38
CA ALA A 82 11.61 9.66 -13.56
C ALA A 82 13.09 10.04 -13.64
#